data_AF-J4V6M5-F1
#
_entry.id   AF-J4V6M5-F1
#
_cell.length_a   1.000
_cell.length_b   1.000
_cell.length_c   1.000
_cell.angle_alpha   90.00
_cell.angle_beta   90.00
_cell.angle_gamma   90.00
#
_symmetry.space_group_name_H-M   'P 1'
#
loop_
_entity.id
_entity.type
_entity.pdbx_description
1 polymer ?
#
loop_
_entity_poly.entity_id
_entity_poly.type
_entity_poly.pdbx_seq_one_letter_code
_entity_poly.pdbx_strand_id
1 'polypeptide(L)'
;MKRNEFERALKIANENLEKDEYFLYQKAVIKFYMKDYKQSVELFNKFSNEVTLNKKEINDEYHVTSFSMLIAALFNLGQYQEIVNLEKNYKIYAKERSEYANLLTMTNFYIGAAFINSGNIPKGAFYMTLASRNASSKAQSDYFDSFIDRISNYL
;
A
#
# COMPACT_ATOMS: atom_id res chain seq x y z
N MET A 1 -5.19 -10.50 -16.29
CA MET A 1 -6.15 -9.56 -16.88
C MET A 1 -5.52 -8.85 -18.06
N LYS A 2 -6.27 -8.70 -19.16
CA LYS A 2 -5.81 -8.00 -20.36
C LYS A 2 -6.18 -6.51 -20.27
N ARG A 3 -5.38 -5.63 -20.91
CA ARG A 3 -5.59 -4.17 -20.90
C ARG A 3 -7.02 -3.73 -21.25
N ASN A 4 -7.66 -4.41 -22.21
CA ASN A 4 -9.03 -4.14 -22.64
C ASN A 4 -10.07 -4.37 -21.52
N GLU A 5 -9.81 -5.27 -20.57
CA GLU A 5 -10.70 -5.54 -19.44
C GLU A 5 -10.67 -4.37 -18.43
N PHE A 6 -9.49 -3.78 -18.21
CA PHE A 6 -9.34 -2.60 -17.35
C PHE A 6 -10.01 -1.35 -17.93
N GLU A 7 -9.90 -1.14 -19.25
CA GLU A 7 -10.57 -0.01 -19.92
C GLU A 7 -12.09 -0.11 -19.80
N ARG A 8 -12.65 -1.32 -19.96
CA ARG A 8 -14.09 -1.57 -19.77
C ARG A 8 -14.51 -1.35 -18.32
N ALA A 9 -13.74 -1.85 -17.35
CA ALA A 9 -14.03 -1.65 -15.94
C ALA A 9 -13.97 -0.16 -15.55
N LEU A 10 -13.00 0.59 -16.09
CA LEU A 10 -12.87 2.03 -15.84
C LEU A 10 -14.08 2.80 -16.37
N LYS A 11 -14.61 2.42 -17.54
CA LYS A 11 -15.83 3.02 -18.10
C LYS A 11 -17.03 2.85 -17.14
N ILE A 12 -17.28 1.62 -16.69
CA ILE A 12 -18.39 1.29 -15.76
C ILE A 12 -18.24 2.06 -14.44
N ALA A 13 -17.01 2.12 -13.89
CA ALA A 13 -16.78 2.84 -12.64
C ALA A 13 -17.01 4.36 -12.78
N ASN A 14 -16.60 4.95 -13.91
CA ASN A 14 -16.85 6.37 -14.18
C ASN A 14 -18.34 6.71 -14.28
N GLU A 15 -19.15 5.82 -14.87
CA GLU A 15 -20.61 6.00 -14.98
C GLU A 15 -21.35 5.95 -13.63
N ASN A 16 -20.69 5.53 -12.54
CA ASN A 16 -21.31 5.35 -11.23
C ASN A 16 -20.61 6.10 -10.08
N LEU A 17 -19.66 6.98 -10.38
CA LEU A 17 -18.91 7.76 -9.37
C LEU A 17 -19.79 8.61 -8.46
N GLU A 18 -20.88 9.15 -8.97
CA GLU A 18 -21.82 9.98 -8.19
C GLU A 18 -22.66 9.16 -7.21
N LYS A 19 -22.60 7.82 -7.28
CA LYS A 19 -23.47 6.93 -6.52
C LYS A 19 -22.78 6.30 -5.31
N ASP A 20 -21.46 6.11 -5.34
CA ASP A 20 -20.75 5.39 -4.27
C ASP A 20 -19.21 5.57 -4.27
N GLU A 21 -18.62 5.86 -3.11
CA GLU A 21 -17.19 5.94 -2.84
C GLU A 21 -16.41 4.63 -3.13
N TYR A 22 -17.05 3.46 -3.09
CA TYR A 22 -16.46 2.19 -3.53
C TYR A 22 -15.99 2.25 -5.00
N PHE A 23 -16.61 3.09 -5.84
CA PHE A 23 -16.12 3.29 -7.22
C PHE A 23 -14.82 4.10 -7.27
N LEU A 24 -14.52 4.98 -6.30
CA LEU A 24 -13.21 5.62 -6.20
C LEU A 24 -12.13 4.57 -5.90
N TYR A 25 -12.40 3.66 -4.96
CA TYR A 25 -11.51 2.53 -4.67
C TYR A 25 -11.27 1.67 -5.92
N GLN A 26 -12.33 1.23 -6.60
CA GLN A 26 -12.19 0.37 -7.79
C GLN A 26 -11.38 1.06 -8.90
N LYS A 27 -11.60 2.37 -9.13
CA LYS A 27 -10.81 3.13 -10.09
C LYS A 27 -9.34 3.20 -9.69
N ALA A 28 -9.05 3.44 -8.41
CA ALA A 28 -7.68 3.50 -7.91
C ALA A 28 -6.94 2.16 -8.12
N VAL A 29 -7.63 1.04 -7.87
CA VAL A 29 -7.15 -0.32 -8.11
C VAL A 29 -6.87 -0.57 -9.59
N ILE A 30 -7.79 -0.19 -10.48
CA ILE A 30 -7.61 -0.33 -11.94
C ILE A 30 -6.38 0.47 -12.39
N LYS A 31 -6.25 1.72 -11.93
CA LYS A 31 -5.12 2.59 -12.25
C LYS A 31 -3.78 2.03 -11.77
N PHE A 32 -3.77 1.43 -10.57
CA PHE A 32 -2.60 0.73 -10.04
C PHE A 32 -2.15 -0.41 -10.98
N TYR A 33 -3.07 -1.29 -11.39
CA TYR A 33 -2.74 -2.40 -12.28
C TYR A 33 -2.35 -1.96 -13.69
N MET A 34 -2.83 -0.81 -14.14
CA MET A 34 -2.39 -0.15 -15.37
C MET A 34 -1.00 0.53 -15.23
N LYS A 35 -0.38 0.49 -14.06
CA LYS A 35 0.87 1.17 -13.69
C LYS A 35 0.79 2.70 -13.77
N ASP A 36 -0.43 3.24 -13.79
CA ASP A 36 -0.69 4.68 -13.67
C ASP A 36 -0.71 5.05 -12.19
N TYR A 37 0.46 4.92 -11.56
CA TYR A 37 0.62 5.06 -10.12
C TYR A 37 0.25 6.46 -9.62
N LYS A 38 0.51 7.49 -10.43
CA LYS A 38 0.13 8.87 -10.08
C LYS A 38 -1.37 9.01 -9.90
N GLN A 39 -2.18 8.57 -10.87
CA GLN A 39 -3.64 8.62 -10.73
C GLN A 39 -4.15 7.66 -9.65
N SER A 40 -3.48 6.52 -9.47
CA SER A 40 -3.82 5.59 -8.39
C SER A 40 -3.68 6.24 -7.01
N VAL A 41 -2.57 6.94 -6.75
CA VAL A 41 -2.33 7.70 -5.50
C VAL A 41 -3.40 8.77 -5.29
N GLU A 42 -3.66 9.58 -6.31
CA GLU A 42 -4.68 10.65 -6.25
C GLU A 42 -6.07 10.08 -5.88
N LEU A 43 -6.46 8.96 -6.50
CA LEU A 43 -7.75 8.31 -6.27
C LEU A 43 -7.84 7.63 -4.90
N PHE A 44 -6.78 6.97 -4.42
CA PHE A 44 -6.79 6.38 -3.07
C PHE A 44 -6.86 7.45 -1.97
N ASN A 45 -6.14 8.56 -2.13
CA ASN A 45 -6.24 9.69 -1.22
C ASN A 45 -7.65 10.29 -1.24
N LYS A 46 -8.25 10.45 -2.43
CA LYS A 46 -9.63 10.92 -2.55
C LYS A 46 -10.61 9.96 -1.87
N PHE A 47 -10.49 8.66 -2.12
CA PHE A 47 -11.31 7.64 -1.45
C PHE A 47 -11.24 7.75 0.08
N SER A 48 -10.04 7.83 0.66
CA SER A 48 -9.86 7.96 2.10
C SER A 48 -10.51 9.23 2.67
N ASN A 49 -10.41 10.35 1.94
CA ASN A 49 -11.00 11.62 2.34
C ASN A 49 -12.53 11.57 2.31
N GLU A 50 -13.12 11.10 1.21
CA GLU A 50 -14.58 11.04 1.03
C GLU A 50 -15.23 10.09 2.05
N VAL A 51 -14.64 8.91 2.29
CA VAL A 51 -15.14 7.97 3.31
C VAL A 51 -15.17 8.60 4.70
N THR A 52 -14.13 9.36 5.03
CA THR A 52 -14.01 10.06 6.32
C THR A 52 -15.03 11.20 6.43
N LEU A 53 -15.13 12.05 5.39
CA LEU A 53 -16.04 13.19 5.34
C LEU A 53 -17.50 12.76 5.43
N ASN A 54 -17.86 11.71 4.68
CA ASN A 54 -19.23 11.21 4.61
C ASN A 54 -19.56 10.25 5.76
N LYS A 55 -18.61 9.99 6.68
CA LYS A 55 -18.73 9.02 7.78
C LYS A 55 -19.26 7.67 7.30
N LYS A 56 -18.86 7.28 6.10
CA LYS A 56 -19.35 6.07 5.46
C LYS A 56 -18.71 4.86 6.14
N GLU A 57 -19.55 3.93 6.55
CA GLU A 57 -19.06 2.64 7.03
C GLU A 57 -18.57 1.82 5.82
N ILE A 58 -17.27 1.53 5.82
CA ILE A 58 -16.60 0.74 4.79
C ILE A 58 -15.99 -0.48 5.47
N ASN A 59 -16.08 -1.62 4.81
CA ASN A 59 -15.48 -2.84 5.32
C ASN A 59 -13.95 -2.67 5.44
N ASP A 60 -13.40 -3.16 6.56
CA ASP A 60 -12.00 -3.07 6.92
C ASP A 60 -11.02 -3.53 5.83
N GLU A 61 -11.39 -4.54 5.05
CA GLU A 61 -10.59 -5.04 3.94
C GLU A 61 -10.25 -3.95 2.91
N TYR A 62 -11.21 -3.06 2.60
CA TYR A 62 -11.00 -1.98 1.64
C TYR A 62 -10.04 -0.92 2.17
N HIS A 63 -10.10 -0.62 3.46
CA HIS A 63 -9.15 0.28 4.10
C HIS A 63 -7.73 -0.29 4.10
N VAL A 64 -7.58 -1.56 4.48
CA VAL A 64 -6.26 -2.22 4.52
C VAL A 64 -5.66 -2.34 3.11
N THR A 65 -6.48 -2.75 2.14
CA THR A 65 -6.04 -2.95 0.75
C THR A 65 -5.71 -1.62 0.08
N SER A 66 -6.56 -0.59 0.26
CA SER A 66 -6.28 0.76 -0.28
C SER A 66 -5.00 1.34 0.29
N PHE A 67 -4.78 1.22 1.61
CA PHE A 67 -3.53 1.68 2.23
C PHE A 67 -2.30 0.95 1.66
N SER A 68 -2.38 -0.39 1.56
CA SER A 68 -1.26 -1.20 1.04
C SER A 68 -0.93 -0.86 -0.42
N MET A 69 -1.95 -0.67 -1.26
CA MET A 69 -1.77 -0.28 -2.66
C MET A 69 -1.28 1.17 -2.81
N LEU A 70 -1.73 2.09 -1.94
CA LEU A 70 -1.20 3.45 -1.88
C LEU A 70 0.30 3.45 -1.57
N ILE A 71 0.74 2.72 -0.54
CA ILE A 71 2.16 2.60 -0.17
C ILE A 71 2.97 2.02 -1.34
N ALA A 72 2.46 0.97 -1.99
CA ALA A 72 3.12 0.38 -3.15
C ALA A 72 3.21 1.35 -4.34
N ALA A 73 2.16 2.15 -4.61
CA ALA A 73 2.14 3.13 -5.68
C ALA A 73 3.15 4.26 -5.44
N LEU A 74 3.19 4.79 -4.22
CA LEU A 74 4.18 5.79 -3.78
C LEU A 74 5.60 5.25 -3.92
N PHE A 75 5.83 3.98 -3.58
CA PHE A 75 7.14 3.34 -3.68
C PHE A 75 7.61 3.27 -5.13
N ASN A 76 6.71 2.86 -6.05
CA ASN A 76 7.01 2.81 -7.49
C ASN A 76 7.23 4.20 -8.10
N LEU A 77 6.72 5.27 -7.48
CA LEU A 77 7.00 6.66 -7.85
C LEU A 77 8.25 7.24 -7.19
N GLY A 78 8.94 6.49 -6.32
CA GLY A 78 10.09 6.98 -5.56
C GLY A 78 9.73 8.01 -4.48
N GLN A 79 8.45 8.13 -4.11
CA GLN A 79 7.95 9.10 -3.13
C GLN A 79 8.12 8.58 -1.69
N TYR A 80 9.37 8.28 -1.30
CA TYR A 80 9.69 7.64 -0.02
C TYR A 80 9.32 8.50 1.19
N GLN A 81 9.46 9.82 1.10
CA GLN A 81 9.10 10.71 2.20
C GLN A 81 7.59 10.65 2.52
N GLU A 82 6.73 10.49 1.50
CA GLU A 82 5.29 10.34 1.71
C GLU A 82 4.95 9.04 2.43
N ILE A 83 5.64 7.94 2.08
CA ILE A 83 5.51 6.66 2.80
C ILE A 83 5.91 6.82 4.26
N VAL A 84 7.02 7.51 4.55
CA VAL A 84 7.47 7.80 5.91
C VAL A 84 6.44 8.61 6.69
N ASN A 85 5.82 9.62 6.06
CA ASN A 85 4.78 10.45 6.67
C ASN A 85 3.51 9.64 7.02
N LEU A 86 3.20 8.61 6.21
CA LEU A 86 2.06 7.72 6.39
C LEU A 86 2.28 6.60 7.43
N GLU A 87 3.51 6.42 7.94
CA GLU A 87 3.83 5.35 8.91
C GLU A 87 2.94 5.39 10.16
N LYS A 88 2.56 6.57 10.63
CA LYS A 88 1.68 6.72 11.79
C LYS A 88 0.31 6.07 11.58
N ASN A 89 -0.22 6.13 10.35
CA ASN A 89 -1.51 5.55 9.98
C ASN A 89 -1.39 4.02 9.89
N TYR A 90 -0.21 3.51 9.51
CA TYR A 90 0.05 2.08 9.45
C TYR A 90 -0.08 1.39 10.81
N LYS A 91 0.32 2.05 11.91
CA LYS A 91 0.23 1.47 13.26
C LYS A 91 -1.20 1.10 13.68
N ILE A 92 -2.19 1.86 13.19
CA ILE A 92 -3.60 1.57 13.41
C ILE A 92 -3.93 0.21 12.77
N TYR A 93 -3.58 0.05 11.48
CA TYR A 93 -3.82 -1.20 10.75
C TYR A 93 -3.06 -2.39 11.33
N ALA A 94 -1.78 -2.22 11.64
CA ALA A 94 -0.94 -3.31 12.14
C ALA A 94 -1.35 -3.81 13.54
N LYS A 95 -1.87 -2.93 14.40
CA LYS A 95 -2.26 -3.26 15.77
C LYS A 95 -3.70 -3.73 15.89
N GLU A 96 -4.61 -3.08 15.15
CA GLU A 96 -6.05 -3.30 15.32
C GLU A 96 -6.59 -4.37 14.35
N ARG A 97 -5.83 -4.74 13.31
CA ARG A 97 -6.30 -5.63 12.24
C ARG A 97 -5.30 -6.74 11.92
N SER A 98 -4.92 -7.49 12.95
CA SER A 98 -3.91 -8.56 12.88
C SER A 98 -4.25 -9.69 11.90
N GLU A 99 -5.53 -9.90 11.59
CA GLU A 99 -5.99 -10.85 10.57
C GLU A 99 -5.47 -10.53 9.15
N TYR A 100 -5.06 -9.27 8.89
CA TYR A 100 -4.47 -8.85 7.62
C TYR A 100 -2.93 -8.80 7.66
N ALA A 101 -2.28 -9.36 8.69
CA ALA A 101 -0.82 -9.30 8.83
C ALA A 101 -0.07 -9.77 7.56
N ASN A 102 -0.56 -10.84 6.91
CA ASN A 102 0.00 -11.37 5.67
C ASN A 102 -0.12 -10.40 4.48
N LEU A 103 -1.23 -9.64 4.39
CA LEU A 103 -1.43 -8.62 3.36
C LEU A 103 -0.50 -7.43 3.58
N LEU A 104 -0.25 -7.10 4.85
CA LEU A 104 0.62 -5.99 5.25
C LEU A 104 2.11 -6.32 5.14
N THR A 105 2.50 -7.56 4.87
CA THR A 105 3.90 -7.97 4.77
C THR A 105 4.68 -7.18 3.71
N MET A 106 4.11 -7.01 2.50
CA MET A 106 4.73 -6.17 1.47
C MET A 106 4.71 -4.68 1.84
N THR A 107 3.66 -4.23 2.54
CA THR A 107 3.55 -2.87 3.06
C THR A 107 4.68 -2.57 4.06
N ASN A 108 4.96 -3.49 4.98
CA ASN A 108 6.11 -3.42 5.89
C ASN A 108 7.43 -3.29 5.13
N PHE A 109 7.62 -4.11 4.10
CA PHE A 109 8.83 -4.06 3.29
C PHE A 109 9.01 -2.68 2.62
N TYR A 110 7.96 -2.15 1.98
CA TYR A 110 8.03 -0.83 1.33
C TYR A 110 8.23 0.32 2.33
N ILE A 111 7.61 0.25 3.52
CA ILE A 111 7.85 1.22 4.60
C ILE A 111 9.32 1.15 5.06
N GLY A 112 9.86 -0.06 5.27
CA GLY A 112 11.25 -0.25 5.65
C GLY A 112 12.21 0.30 4.61
N ALA A 113 11.97 0.01 3.34
CA ALA A 113 12.76 0.52 2.22
C ALA A 113 12.69 2.06 2.13
N ALA A 114 11.52 2.66 2.36
CA ALA A 114 11.38 4.11 2.39
C ALA A 114 12.20 4.76 3.52
N PHE A 115 12.18 4.20 4.73
CA PHE A 115 13.01 4.70 5.83
C PHE A 115 14.51 4.64 5.53
N ILE A 116 14.99 3.58 4.88
CA ILE A 116 16.40 3.44 4.50
C ILE A 116 16.78 4.50 3.47
N ASN A 117 15.94 4.70 2.45
CA ASN A 117 16.17 5.73 1.43
C ASN A 117 16.12 7.14 2.02
N SER A 118 15.39 7.36 3.11
CA SER A 118 15.39 8.61 3.89
C SER A 118 16.51 8.69 4.96
N GLY A 119 17.42 7.72 5.02
CA GLY A 119 18.57 7.71 5.94
C GLY A 119 18.29 7.17 7.35
N ASN A 120 17.07 6.72 7.66
CA ASN A 120 16.72 6.12 8.94
C ASN A 120 16.86 4.59 8.90
N ILE A 121 18.11 4.13 8.84
CA ILE A 121 18.44 2.70 8.73
C ILE A 121 17.85 1.86 9.89
N PRO A 122 17.89 2.29 11.17
CA PRO A 122 17.33 1.48 12.26
C PRO A 122 15.83 1.22 12.13
N LYS A 123 15.02 2.24 11.78
CA LYS A 123 13.59 2.03 11.51
C LYS A 123 13.37 1.18 10.26
N GLY A 124 14.20 1.37 9.24
CA GLY A 124 14.22 0.56 8.05
C GLY A 124 14.36 -0.93 8.34
N ALA A 125 15.43 -1.28 9.05
CA ALA A 125 15.72 -2.65 9.47
C ALA A 125 14.60 -3.25 10.33
N PHE A 126 14.02 -2.45 11.24
CA PHE A 126 12.87 -2.87 12.05
C PHE A 126 11.68 -3.32 11.17
N TYR A 127 11.26 -2.49 10.20
CA TYR A 127 10.13 -2.81 9.34
C TYR A 127 10.44 -3.95 8.36
N MET A 128 11.66 -4.05 7.85
CA MET A 128 12.05 -5.19 7.01
C MET A 128 12.07 -6.51 7.79
N THR A 129 12.55 -6.48 9.04
CA THR A 129 12.48 -7.65 9.93
C THR A 129 11.04 -8.06 10.20
N LEU A 130 10.14 -7.09 10.38
CA LEU A 130 8.70 -7.35 10.53
C LEU A 130 8.10 -7.96 9.26
N ALA A 131 8.53 -7.53 8.07
CA ALA A 131 8.14 -8.16 6.80
C ALA A 131 8.64 -9.61 6.71
N SER A 132 9.91 -9.89 7.04
CA SER A 132 10.45 -11.26 7.02
C SER A 132 9.70 -12.20 7.97
N ARG A 133 9.46 -11.77 9.22
CA ARG A 133 8.75 -12.58 10.24
C ARG A 133 7.30 -12.91 9.86
N ASN A 134 6.63 -12.01 9.13
CA ASN A 134 5.24 -12.17 8.71
C ASN A 134 5.12 -12.65 7.25
N ALA A 135 6.20 -13.18 6.67
CA ALA A 135 6.16 -13.72 5.32
C ALA A 135 5.24 -14.95 5.25
N SER A 136 4.41 -15.00 4.21
CA SER A 136 3.46 -16.09 3.98
C SER A 136 4.12 -17.35 3.40
N SER A 137 5.38 -17.25 2.98
CA SER A 137 6.15 -18.35 2.42
C SER A 137 7.65 -18.15 2.64
N LYS A 138 8.41 -19.27 2.57
CA LYS A 138 9.86 -19.24 2.66
C LYS A 138 10.49 -18.38 1.56
N ALA A 139 10.01 -18.50 0.32
CA ALA A 139 10.50 -17.68 -0.78
C ALA A 139 10.30 -16.16 -0.54
N GLN A 140 9.20 -15.76 0.08
CA GLN A 140 8.96 -14.36 0.43
C GLN A 140 9.87 -13.89 1.58
N SER A 141 10.08 -14.73 2.60
CA SER A 141 11.04 -14.46 3.69
C SER A 141 12.46 -14.32 3.14
N ASP A 142 12.92 -15.24 2.30
CA ASP A 142 14.26 -15.21 1.67
C ASP A 142 14.46 -13.95 0.83
N TYR A 143 13.42 -13.50 0.12
CA TYR A 143 13.46 -12.24 -0.60
C TYR A 143 13.72 -11.07 0.35
N PHE A 144 13.01 -10.96 1.47
CA PHE A 144 13.22 -9.87 2.43
C PHE A 144 14.57 -9.95 3.14
N ASP A 145 14.99 -11.15 3.54
CA ASP A 145 16.28 -11.38 4.20
C ASP A 145 17.44 -10.94 3.29
N SER A 146 17.34 -11.18 1.98
CA SER A 146 18.36 -10.72 1.02
C SER A 146 18.55 -9.20 1.00
N PHE A 147 17.52 -8.41 1.32
CA PHE A 147 17.62 -6.96 1.47
C PHE A 147 18.21 -6.59 2.84
N ILE A 148 17.79 -7.27 3.91
CA ILE A 148 18.32 -7.07 5.27
C ILE A 148 19.83 -7.31 5.30
N ASP A 149 20.31 -8.38 4.67
CA ASP A 149 21.73 -8.71 4.59
C ASP A 149 22.53 -7.62 3.87
N ARG A 150 21.95 -7.05 2.80
CA ARG A 150 22.58 -5.92 2.08
C ARG A 150 22.68 -4.67 2.94
N ILE A 151 21.66 -4.38 3.75
CA ILE A 151 21.64 -3.20 4.63
C ILE A 151 22.64 -3.35 5.77
N SER A 152 22.79 -4.57 6.30
CA SER A 152 23.73 -4.87 7.39
C SER A 152 25.18 -4.53 7.03
N ASN A 153 25.53 -4.53 5.74
CA ASN A 153 26.85 -4.12 5.27
C ASN A 153 27.11 -2.59 5.36
N TYR A 154 26.08 -1.78 5.62
CA TYR A 154 26.18 -0.33 5.77
C TYR A 154 26.07 0.14 7.23
N LEU A 155 25.96 -0.79 8.18
CA LEU A 155 25.94 -0.55 9.63
C LEU A 155 27.29 -0.90 10.24
#